data_AF-A0A956F9L4-F1
#
_entry.id   AF-A0A956F9L4-F1
#
_cell.length_a   1.000
_cell.length_b   1.000
_cell.length_c   1.000
_cell.angle_alpha   90.00
_cell.angle_beta   90.00
_cell.angle_gamma   90.00
#
_symmetry.space_group_name_H-M   'P 1'
#
loop_
_entity.id
_entity.type
_entity.pdbx_description
1 polymer ?
#
loop_
_entity_poly.entity_id
_entity_poly.type
_entity_poly.pdbx_seq_one_letter_code
_entity_poly.pdbx_strand_id
1 'polypeptide(L)'
;MTYRTPTTPLRPERALLHPLWLASLAVLVLNDHLLKGASLLPAELTGKLSDVAGLVVAPVLLAALLRVRSLRGWVAAHVAVGVVFCAIQLSAAAAAGWSAAMGAIGFPWHITRDASDLLALPALALSLVGLLAAMRRRVVQPARRSAEVVAAGAGLLCCAATSPPPSEEPFRPDFEADVYVHNGGSEPLVVRLRGLTDSIDLDCSAVAEDPGRLITEPLFGQSRSFVLEPDQSFPLRPSEWEWSWDGEGDIEGEFTGGCYAYLLDVDGLPPAVAFWNAGSVPTHLVPGEGYEEGSPRGGIDLLPSTDPDHLGRFEALGDDVVHLVPAAAPPAAGACAPQSDAGRLEWSTVPVGSWELVELDRGADGCFAVDLGTRDVEGNLQASERWYLCAPLSELGLVPGQRVSLSALGSNDDDESGVTLQSDDDPADGLPRVELTAYRGEVFPSTRGVNVAAVPEFDCGYVVGERCGTVTRSTAVTAGGGEFGVAELLPGEARTLPGDAGSMTIVVAHSEDRAALDPECAEGPDTLGLDLEVVTLYIEPDAG
;
A
#
# COMPACT_ATOMS: atom_id res chain seq x y z
N MET A 1 39.89 46.65 43.77
CA MET A 1 40.47 47.06 42.48
C MET A 1 40.38 45.85 41.55
N THR A 2 39.31 45.74 40.75
CA THR A 2 39.03 44.54 39.94
C THR A 2 39.45 44.83 38.50
N TYR A 3 40.55 44.24 38.05
CA TYR A 3 41.01 44.31 36.66
C TYR A 3 39.99 43.60 35.76
N ARG A 4 39.17 44.36 35.03
CA ARG A 4 38.34 43.83 33.95
C ARG A 4 39.22 43.73 32.70
N THR A 5 39.63 42.52 32.35
CA THR A 5 40.36 42.26 31.09
C THR A 5 39.53 42.81 29.92
N PRO A 6 40.09 43.63 29.02
CA PRO A 6 39.33 44.19 27.91
C PRO A 6 38.89 43.06 26.97
N THR A 7 37.61 42.69 27.04
CA THR A 7 37.00 41.75 26.10
C THR A 7 37.02 42.40 24.72
N THR A 8 37.75 41.82 23.78
CA THR A 8 37.78 42.33 22.41
C THR A 8 36.35 42.25 21.85
N PRO A 9 35.78 43.36 21.35
CA PRO A 9 34.41 43.37 20.83
C PRO A 9 34.30 42.42 19.63
N LEU A 10 33.17 41.72 19.52
CA LEU A 10 32.89 40.87 18.37
C LEU A 10 32.66 41.73 17.12
N ARG A 11 33.03 41.18 15.96
CA ARG A 11 32.76 41.75 14.63
C ARG A 11 32.21 40.66 13.71
N PRO A 12 30.87 40.43 13.72
CA PRO A 12 30.22 39.39 12.93
C PRO A 12 30.44 39.53 11.42
N GLU A 13 30.66 40.75 10.94
CA GLU A 13 30.91 41.05 9.53
C GLU A 13 32.11 40.25 9.00
N ARG A 14 33.09 39.93 9.87
CA ARG A 14 34.28 39.15 9.50
C ARG A 14 33.99 37.67 9.27
N ALA A 15 32.95 37.13 9.90
CA ALA A 15 32.57 35.73 9.75
C ALA A 15 31.94 35.47 8.38
N LEU A 16 31.43 36.51 7.70
CA LEU A 16 30.89 36.43 6.34
C LEU A 16 31.95 36.06 5.28
N LEU A 17 33.24 36.21 5.61
CA LEU A 17 34.35 35.79 4.74
C LEU A 17 35.00 34.48 5.23
N HIS A 18 34.39 33.82 6.21
CA HIS A 18 34.90 32.55 6.71
C HIS A 18 34.55 31.41 5.73
N PRO A 19 35.46 30.47 5.45
CA PRO A 19 35.19 29.36 4.52
C PRO A 19 33.92 28.59 4.85
N LEU A 20 33.65 28.35 6.14
CA LEU A 20 32.41 27.70 6.58
C LEU A 20 31.16 28.48 6.16
N TRP A 21 31.14 29.81 6.34
CA TRP A 21 29.97 30.61 5.98
C TRP A 21 29.80 30.71 4.46
N LEU A 22 30.90 30.88 3.72
CA LEU A 22 30.88 30.91 2.26
C LEU A 22 30.50 29.56 1.65
N ALA A 23 30.96 28.45 2.23
CA ALA A 23 30.57 27.11 1.82
C ALA A 23 29.10 26.84 2.10
N SER A 24 28.60 27.20 3.29
CA SER A 24 27.17 27.09 3.60
C SER A 24 26.32 27.98 2.70
N LEU A 25 26.75 29.21 2.39
CA LEU A 25 26.05 30.07 1.43
C LEU A 25 26.07 29.47 0.02
N ALA A 26 27.20 28.92 -0.43
CA ALA A 26 27.29 28.27 -1.72
C ALA A 26 26.41 27.02 -1.79
N VAL A 27 26.37 26.21 -0.73
CA VAL A 27 25.45 25.07 -0.62
C VAL A 27 24.01 25.56 -0.71
N LEU A 28 23.63 26.59 0.05
CA LEU A 28 22.27 27.16 0.01
C LEU A 28 21.88 27.57 -1.43
N VAL A 29 22.74 28.34 -2.10
CA VAL A 29 22.49 28.86 -3.46
C VAL A 29 22.45 27.74 -4.49
N LEU A 30 23.45 26.86 -4.51
CA LEU A 30 23.53 25.78 -5.49
C LEU A 30 22.40 24.78 -5.28
N ASN A 31 22.07 24.48 -4.03
CA ASN A 31 20.99 23.57 -3.70
C ASN A 31 19.64 24.15 -4.12
N ASP A 32 19.35 25.40 -3.75
CA ASP A 32 18.03 25.99 -3.98
C ASP A 32 17.78 26.41 -5.43
N HIS A 33 18.85 26.64 -6.23
CA HIS A 33 18.71 27.05 -7.63
C HIS A 33 19.09 25.98 -8.67
N LEU A 34 19.89 24.97 -8.30
CA LEU A 34 20.38 23.97 -9.27
C LEU A 34 20.04 22.53 -8.90
N LEU A 35 19.85 22.19 -7.62
CA LEU A 35 19.61 20.80 -7.21
C LEU A 35 18.14 20.54 -6.91
N LYS A 36 17.45 21.48 -6.27
CA LYS A 36 15.99 21.43 -6.13
C LYS A 36 15.36 21.48 -7.54
N GLY A 37 14.63 20.44 -7.92
CA GLY A 37 13.99 20.29 -9.23
C GLY A 37 14.86 19.71 -10.35
N ALA A 38 16.11 19.31 -10.08
CA ALA A 38 17.01 18.75 -11.11
C ALA A 38 17.13 17.21 -11.09
N SER A 39 16.28 16.51 -10.31
CA SER A 39 16.21 15.04 -10.16
C SER A 39 17.52 14.29 -9.82
N LEU A 40 18.59 15.02 -9.45
CA LEU A 40 19.88 14.42 -9.08
C LEU A 40 19.93 13.90 -7.63
N LEU A 41 19.05 14.38 -6.75
CA LEU A 41 18.98 14.01 -5.33
C LEU A 41 17.51 14.03 -4.85
N PRO A 42 17.12 13.16 -3.89
CA PRO A 42 15.77 13.16 -3.31
C PRO A 42 15.38 14.52 -2.72
N ALA A 43 14.11 14.89 -2.86
CA ALA A 43 13.58 16.17 -2.40
C ALA A 43 13.77 16.38 -0.89
N GLU A 44 13.64 15.31 -0.10
CA GLU A 44 13.82 15.33 1.36
C GLU A 44 15.28 15.63 1.74
N LEU A 45 16.23 15.14 0.94
CA LEU A 45 17.65 15.37 1.18
C LEU A 45 18.05 16.81 0.85
N THR A 46 17.54 17.36 -0.26
CA THR A 46 17.83 18.74 -0.67
C THR A 46 17.13 19.76 0.24
N GLY A 47 15.95 19.45 0.79
CA GLY A 47 15.29 20.24 1.83
C GLY A 47 16.17 20.40 3.07
N LYS A 48 16.57 19.27 3.66
CA LYS A 48 17.39 19.24 4.89
C LYS A 48 18.77 19.87 4.73
N LEU A 49 19.36 19.73 3.54
CA LEU A 49 20.65 20.37 3.21
C LEU A 49 20.53 21.90 3.28
N SER A 50 19.41 22.45 2.78
CA SER A 50 19.11 23.88 2.82
C SER A 50 18.92 24.35 4.26
N ASP A 51 18.21 23.59 5.11
CA ASP A 51 18.03 23.95 6.53
C ASP A 51 19.35 24.01 7.31
N VAL A 52 20.20 23.00 7.13
CA VAL A 52 21.54 22.97 7.76
C VAL A 52 22.37 24.17 7.30
N ALA A 53 22.35 24.49 6.00
CA ALA A 53 23.08 25.63 5.45
C ALA A 53 22.51 26.97 5.96
N GLY A 54 21.18 27.12 5.96
CA GLY A 54 20.45 28.29 6.43
C GLY A 54 20.72 28.60 7.90
N LEU A 55 20.71 27.59 8.77
CA LEU A 55 21.01 27.72 10.19
C LEU A 55 22.48 28.08 10.48
N VAL A 56 23.38 27.89 9.52
CA VAL A 56 24.76 28.41 9.61
C VAL A 56 24.84 29.86 9.14
N VAL A 57 24.11 30.22 8.08
CA VAL A 57 24.19 31.53 7.42
C VAL A 57 23.40 32.62 8.14
N ALA A 58 22.13 32.35 8.48
CA ALA A 58 21.16 33.30 8.99
C ALA A 58 21.57 34.01 10.30
N PRO A 59 22.04 33.34 11.36
CA PRO A 59 22.35 34.02 12.62
C PRO A 59 23.59 34.92 12.50
N VAL A 60 24.53 34.56 11.62
CA VAL A 60 25.73 35.37 11.33
C VAL A 60 25.34 36.63 10.58
N LEU A 61 24.49 36.49 9.56
CA LEU A 61 23.98 37.61 8.77
C LEU A 61 23.15 38.57 9.64
N LEU A 62 22.23 38.05 10.46
CA LEU A 62 21.44 38.83 11.41
C LEU A 62 22.34 39.62 12.38
N ALA A 63 23.35 38.96 12.95
CA ALA A 63 24.29 39.61 13.85
C ALA A 63 25.14 40.69 13.16
N ALA A 64 25.50 40.50 11.88
CA ALA A 64 26.23 41.49 11.08
C ALA A 64 25.36 42.71 10.74
N LEU A 65 24.11 42.49 10.31
CA LEU A 65 23.14 43.54 9.99
C LEU A 65 22.79 44.39 11.23
N LEU A 66 22.57 43.74 12.37
CA LEU A 66 22.32 44.40 13.66
C LEU A 66 23.59 44.93 14.33
N ARG A 67 24.77 44.73 13.71
CA ARG A 67 26.08 45.17 14.20
C ARG A 67 26.38 44.73 15.63
N VAL A 68 26.03 43.49 15.97
CA VAL A 68 26.21 42.91 17.30
C VAL A 68 27.69 42.92 17.71
N ARG A 69 27.99 43.46 18.90
CA ARG A 69 29.38 43.55 19.43
C ARG A 69 29.64 42.75 20.70
N SER A 70 28.61 42.20 21.33
CA SER A 70 28.70 41.46 22.59
C SER A 70 28.43 39.97 22.39
N LEU A 71 29.00 39.13 23.25
CA LEU A 71 28.73 37.69 23.24
C LEU A 71 27.25 37.37 23.52
N ARG A 72 26.61 38.16 24.38
CA ARG A 72 25.17 38.00 24.67
C ARG A 72 24.32 38.29 23.45
N GLY A 73 24.62 39.36 22.71
CA GLY A 73 23.92 39.65 21.46
C GLY A 73 24.17 38.60 20.38
N TRP A 74 25.36 37.99 20.36
CA TRP A 74 25.69 36.90 19.44
C TRP A 74 24.84 35.66 19.71
N VAL A 75 24.76 35.24 20.98
CA VAL A 75 23.88 34.16 21.42
C VAL A 75 22.42 34.50 21.15
N ALA A 76 21.98 35.73 21.44
CA ALA A 76 20.61 36.16 21.20
C ALA A 76 20.22 36.08 19.72
N ALA A 77 21.13 36.39 18.79
CA ALA A 77 20.88 36.22 17.36
C ALA A 77 20.65 34.76 16.96
N HIS A 78 21.38 33.81 17.56
CA HIS A 78 21.19 32.37 17.30
C HIS A 78 19.90 31.85 17.91
N VAL A 79 19.59 32.28 19.14
CA VAL A 79 18.32 31.94 19.79
C VAL A 79 17.15 32.49 19.00
N ALA A 80 17.22 33.73 18.51
CA ALA A 80 16.17 34.33 17.70
C ALA A 80 15.91 33.54 16.42
N VAL A 81 16.96 33.19 15.67
CA VAL A 81 16.84 32.37 14.45
C VAL A 81 16.28 30.99 14.78
N GLY A 82 16.80 30.31 15.81
CA GLY A 82 16.31 28.98 16.21
C GLY A 82 14.86 29.00 16.67
N VAL A 83 14.42 30.03 17.40
CA VAL A 83 13.01 30.19 17.82
C VAL A 83 12.10 30.39 16.62
N VAL A 84 12.48 31.25 15.66
CA VAL A 84 11.70 31.44 14.43
C VAL A 84 11.63 30.15 13.64
N PHE A 85 12.76 29.46 13.44
CA PHE A 85 12.82 28.16 12.75
C PHE A 85 11.92 27.11 13.42
N CYS A 86 12.04 26.90 14.74
CA CYS A 86 11.17 25.96 15.45
C CYS A 86 9.68 26.35 15.34
N ALA A 87 9.36 27.64 15.41
CA ALA A 87 7.98 28.10 15.36
C ALA A 87 7.35 27.83 13.98
N ILE A 88 8.05 28.12 12.89
CA ILE A 88 7.53 27.88 11.54
C ILE A 88 7.43 26.39 11.20
N GLN A 89 8.32 25.54 11.73
CA GLN A 89 8.22 24.08 11.54
C GLN A 89 7.09 23.43 12.36
N LEU A 90 6.81 23.94 13.56
CA LEU A 90 5.87 23.30 14.50
C LEU A 90 4.45 23.89 14.50
N SER A 91 4.23 25.08 13.94
CA SER A 91 2.94 25.79 14.04
C SER A 91 2.44 26.31 12.69
N ALA A 92 1.24 25.87 12.30
CA ALA A 92 0.53 26.37 11.11
C ALA A 92 0.37 27.89 11.13
N ALA A 93 -0.05 28.45 12.27
CA ALA A 93 -0.27 29.88 12.42
C ALA A 93 1.03 30.68 12.29
N ALA A 94 2.15 30.14 12.79
CA ALA A 94 3.45 30.81 12.67
C ALA A 94 4.00 30.74 11.23
N ALA A 95 3.86 29.61 10.56
CA ALA A 95 4.22 29.46 9.15
C ALA A 95 3.41 30.41 8.26
N ALA A 96 2.08 30.39 8.38
CA ALA A 96 1.18 31.27 7.62
C ALA A 96 1.45 32.75 7.90
N GLY A 97 1.65 33.12 9.18
CA GLY A 97 1.97 34.50 9.55
C GLY A 97 3.32 34.97 9.00
N TRP A 98 4.32 34.09 8.96
CA TRP A 98 5.63 34.40 8.39
C TRP A 98 5.59 34.50 6.86
N SER A 99 4.89 33.59 6.17
CA SER A 99 4.62 33.68 4.74
C SER A 99 3.89 34.96 4.37
N ALA A 100 2.86 35.36 5.12
CA ALA A 100 2.14 36.61 4.91
C ALA A 100 3.03 37.84 5.11
N ALA A 101 3.87 37.83 6.15
CA ALA A 101 4.81 38.94 6.42
C ALA A 101 5.82 39.12 5.28
N MET A 102 6.31 38.01 4.71
CA MET A 102 7.29 38.04 3.63
C MET A 102 6.65 38.40 2.28
N GLY A 103 5.42 37.92 2.04
CA GLY A 103 4.57 38.38 0.94
C GLY A 103 4.35 39.90 0.97
N ALA A 104 4.09 40.48 2.14
CA ALA A 104 3.93 41.93 2.31
C ALA A 104 5.22 42.74 2.02
N ILE A 105 6.39 42.11 2.10
CA ILE A 105 7.70 42.73 1.81
C ILE A 105 8.10 42.51 0.34
N GLY A 106 7.24 41.86 -0.46
CA GLY A 106 7.45 41.63 -1.89
C GLY A 106 8.21 40.33 -2.21
N PHE A 107 8.32 39.42 -1.24
CA PHE A 107 8.92 38.09 -1.41
C PHE A 107 7.92 37.02 -0.93
N PRO A 108 6.86 36.72 -1.71
CA PRO A 108 5.88 35.71 -1.34
C PRO A 108 6.55 34.33 -1.40
N TRP A 109 6.65 33.66 -0.26
CA TRP A 109 7.10 32.27 -0.17
C TRP A 109 6.10 31.44 0.66
N HIS A 110 6.02 30.16 0.35
CA HIS A 110 5.24 29.21 1.13
C HIS A 110 6.17 28.38 2.02
N ILE A 111 5.82 28.21 3.30
CA ILE A 111 6.58 27.38 4.23
C ILE A 111 5.84 26.07 4.43
N THR A 112 6.47 24.97 4.01
CA THR A 112 6.02 23.62 4.32
C THR A 112 6.50 23.23 5.72
N ARG A 113 5.59 22.67 6.53
CA ARG A 113 5.91 22.24 7.90
C ARG A 113 6.44 20.83 7.90
N ASP A 114 7.65 20.63 8.40
CA ASP A 114 8.18 19.30 8.72
C ASP A 114 8.90 19.33 10.07
N ALA A 115 8.40 18.52 11.02
CA ALA A 115 9.01 18.37 12.33
C ALA A 115 10.39 17.68 12.27
N SER A 116 10.65 16.91 11.21
CA SER A 116 11.93 16.24 10.97
C SER A 116 13.08 17.23 10.72
N ASP A 117 12.77 18.45 10.28
CA ASP A 117 13.76 19.53 10.03
C ASP A 117 14.38 20.06 11.33
N LEU A 118 13.78 19.79 12.49
CA LEU A 118 14.39 20.10 13.79
C LEU A 118 15.71 19.35 14.01
N LEU A 119 15.96 18.27 13.26
CA LEU A 119 17.26 17.60 13.22
C LEU A 119 18.39 18.50 12.70
N ALA A 120 18.08 19.62 12.02
CA ALA A 120 19.05 20.61 11.56
C ALA A 120 19.52 21.57 12.68
N LEU A 121 18.81 21.68 13.81
CA LEU A 121 19.15 22.59 14.92
C LEU A 121 20.60 22.50 15.43
N PRO A 122 21.27 21.34 15.48
CA PRO A 122 22.69 21.26 15.82
C PRO A 122 23.60 22.15 14.94
N ALA A 123 23.18 22.49 13.71
CA ALA A 123 23.91 23.41 12.84
C ALA A 123 24.03 24.84 13.43
N LEU A 124 23.09 25.27 14.29
CA LEU A 124 23.23 26.52 15.04
C LEU A 124 24.42 26.49 16.01
N ALA A 125 24.70 25.33 16.61
CA ALA A 125 25.87 25.20 17.49
C ALA A 125 27.17 25.28 16.69
N LEU A 126 27.17 24.73 15.47
CA LEU A 126 28.30 24.78 14.53
C LEU A 126 28.64 26.24 14.17
N SER A 127 27.65 27.07 13.84
CA SER A 127 27.88 28.50 13.56
C SER A 127 28.25 29.30 14.80
N LEU A 128 27.56 29.07 15.92
CA LEU A 128 27.77 29.77 17.19
C LEU A 128 29.21 29.64 17.70
N VAL A 129 29.77 28.43 17.63
CA VAL A 129 31.11 28.11 18.14
C VAL A 129 32.19 28.28 17.06
N GLY A 130 31.95 27.74 15.86
CA GLY A 130 32.94 27.67 14.79
C GLY A 130 33.38 29.04 14.26
N LEU A 131 32.49 30.04 14.28
CA LEU A 131 32.76 31.37 13.74
C LEU A 131 33.22 32.38 14.80
N LEU A 132 33.15 32.03 16.09
CA LEU A 132 33.49 32.92 17.20
C LEU A 132 34.95 33.38 17.19
N ALA A 133 35.86 32.46 16.85
CA ALA A 133 37.29 32.76 16.74
C ALA A 133 37.58 33.75 15.60
N ALA A 134 36.90 33.62 14.46
CA ALA A 134 37.09 34.49 13.30
C ALA A 134 36.68 35.95 13.59
N MET A 135 35.61 36.16 14.35
CA MET A 135 35.12 37.49 14.72
C MET A 135 36.07 38.25 15.67
N ARG A 136 36.80 37.53 16.52
CA ARG A 136 37.71 38.09 17.55
C ARG A 136 39.08 38.48 17.00
N ARG A 137 39.49 37.99 15.82
CA ARG A 137 40.81 38.30 15.23
C ARG A 137 40.95 39.79 14.90
N ARG A 138 42.07 40.44 15.25
CA ARG A 138 42.35 41.82 14.83
C ARG A 138 42.95 41.79 13.42
N VAL A 139 42.28 42.39 12.44
CA VAL A 139 42.79 42.53 11.07
C VAL A 139 42.60 43.97 10.61
N VAL A 140 43.62 44.53 9.96
CA VAL A 140 43.75 45.94 9.58
C VAL A 140 43.94 46.03 8.05
N GLN A 141 42.87 45.86 7.27
CA GLN A 141 42.93 46.09 5.81
C GLN A 141 41.59 46.66 5.27
N PRO A 142 41.61 47.77 4.50
CA PRO A 142 40.40 48.42 3.98
C PRO A 142 39.69 47.63 2.88
N ALA A 143 40.43 46.87 2.05
CA ALA A 143 39.86 46.01 0.99
C ALA A 143 38.90 44.94 1.54
N ARG A 144 39.09 44.54 2.79
CA ARG A 144 38.24 43.57 3.47
C ARG A 144 36.86 44.11 3.81
N ARG A 145 36.73 45.42 4.05
CA ARG A 145 35.43 46.04 4.39
C ARG A 145 34.46 46.01 3.21
N SER A 146 34.95 46.26 1.99
CA SER A 146 34.14 46.14 0.78
C SER A 146 33.71 44.69 0.56
N ALA A 147 34.60 43.72 0.76
CA ALA A 147 34.27 42.30 0.67
C ALA A 147 33.23 41.85 1.73
N GLU A 148 33.32 42.35 2.97
CA GLU A 148 32.32 42.07 4.02
C GLU A 148 30.93 42.65 3.67
N VAL A 149 30.88 43.85 3.06
CA VAL A 149 29.62 44.45 2.60
C VAL A 149 29.04 43.69 1.41
N VAL A 150 29.87 43.29 0.45
CA VAL A 150 29.44 42.47 -0.69
C VAL A 150 28.94 41.11 -0.21
N ALA A 151 29.65 40.46 0.73
CA ALA A 151 29.22 39.19 1.31
C ALA A 151 27.91 39.34 2.10
N ALA A 152 27.73 40.43 2.86
CA ALA A 152 26.46 40.70 3.54
C ALA A 152 25.31 40.93 2.55
N GLY A 153 25.55 41.68 1.47
CA GLY A 153 24.57 41.90 0.41
C GLY A 153 24.21 40.63 -0.34
N ALA A 154 25.20 39.81 -0.69
CA ALA A 154 24.99 38.51 -1.31
C ALA A 154 24.25 37.55 -0.37
N GLY A 155 24.64 37.47 0.90
CA GLY A 155 23.95 36.66 1.90
C GLY A 155 22.49 37.08 2.09
N LEU A 156 22.21 38.39 2.12
CA LEU A 156 20.84 38.90 2.19
C LEU A 156 20.03 38.54 0.94
N LEU A 157 20.62 38.72 -0.24
CA LEU A 157 19.98 38.39 -1.51
C LEU A 157 19.72 36.88 -1.63
N CYS A 158 20.68 36.04 -1.28
CA CYS A 158 20.56 34.58 -1.36
C CYS A 158 19.63 33.99 -0.29
N CYS A 159 19.52 34.61 0.89
CA CYS A 159 18.51 34.22 1.87
C CYS A 159 17.09 34.72 1.49
N ALA A 160 16.98 35.68 0.57
CA ALA A 160 15.71 36.16 0.04
C ALA A 160 15.34 35.52 -1.32
N ALA A 161 16.32 35.01 -2.05
CA ALA A 161 16.15 34.31 -3.31
C ALA A 161 15.78 32.85 -3.02
N THR A 162 14.51 32.63 -2.72
CA THR A 162 13.92 31.30 -2.73
C THR A 162 13.88 30.75 -4.16
N SER A 163 13.67 29.44 -4.26
CA SER A 163 13.27 28.73 -5.48
C SER A 163 12.22 29.51 -6.28
N PRO A 164 12.12 29.30 -7.61
CA PRO A 164 11.09 29.94 -8.41
C PRO A 164 9.76 29.91 -7.66
N PRO A 165 9.01 31.01 -7.62
CA PRO A 165 7.67 30.95 -7.06
C PRO A 165 6.98 29.74 -7.71
N PRO A 166 6.16 28.95 -6.99
CA PRO A 166 5.15 28.18 -7.70
C PRO A 166 4.53 29.18 -8.67
N SER A 167 4.56 28.83 -9.95
CA SER A 167 4.01 29.66 -11.02
C SER A 167 2.72 30.31 -10.52
N GLU A 168 2.48 31.57 -10.90
CA GLU A 168 1.16 32.22 -10.82
C GLU A 168 0.07 31.15 -10.84
N GLU A 169 -0.78 31.13 -9.79
CA GLU A 169 -1.87 30.16 -9.49
C GLU A 169 -1.94 29.04 -10.53
N PRO A 170 -1.51 27.80 -10.22
CA PRO A 170 -1.08 26.86 -11.24
C PRO A 170 -2.21 26.64 -12.22
N PHE A 171 -2.15 27.36 -13.33
CA PHE A 171 -3.14 27.25 -14.39
C PHE A 171 -3.19 25.79 -14.76
N ARG A 172 -4.30 25.13 -14.46
CA ARG A 172 -4.51 23.74 -14.82
C ARG A 172 -4.92 23.74 -16.29
N PRO A 173 -4.07 23.27 -17.22
CA PRO A 173 -4.48 23.17 -18.61
C PRO A 173 -5.60 22.15 -18.74
N ASP A 174 -6.43 22.31 -19.77
CA ASP A 174 -7.41 21.30 -20.15
C ASP A 174 -6.73 19.96 -20.42
N PHE A 175 -7.36 18.87 -20.00
CA PHE A 175 -6.80 17.52 -20.05
C PHE A 175 -7.80 16.50 -20.61
N GLU A 176 -7.31 15.37 -21.11
CA GLU A 176 -8.18 14.28 -21.56
C GLU A 176 -8.36 13.26 -20.44
N ALA A 177 -9.61 13.06 -20.02
CA ALA A 177 -9.95 12.10 -18.97
C ALA A 177 -11.30 11.44 -19.24
N ASP A 178 -11.49 10.25 -18.68
CA ASP A 178 -12.79 9.61 -18.52
C ASP A 178 -13.45 10.09 -17.22
N VAL A 179 -12.76 9.94 -16.08
CA VAL A 179 -13.26 10.37 -14.77
C VAL A 179 -12.30 11.39 -14.14
N TYR A 180 -12.86 12.45 -13.57
CA TYR A 180 -12.12 13.55 -12.95
C TYR A 180 -12.79 14.03 -11.65
N VAL A 181 -12.01 14.69 -10.80
CA VAL A 181 -12.50 15.41 -9.63
C VAL A 181 -12.43 16.91 -9.89
N HIS A 182 -13.39 17.67 -9.37
CA HIS A 182 -13.46 19.13 -9.47
C HIS A 182 -13.67 19.74 -8.08
N ASN A 183 -12.97 20.83 -7.76
CA ASN A 183 -13.21 21.57 -6.53
C ASN A 183 -14.26 22.67 -6.74
N GLY A 184 -15.54 22.34 -6.57
CA GLY A 184 -16.64 23.32 -6.55
C GLY A 184 -16.71 24.20 -5.29
N GLY A 185 -15.75 24.05 -4.37
CA GLY A 185 -15.60 24.88 -3.18
C GLY A 185 -14.95 26.23 -3.46
N SER A 186 -14.94 27.09 -2.44
CA SER A 186 -14.25 28.39 -2.47
C SER A 186 -12.91 28.42 -1.73
N GLU A 187 -12.52 27.27 -1.16
CA GLU A 187 -11.26 27.09 -0.43
C GLU A 187 -10.44 25.95 -1.05
N PRO A 188 -9.10 25.99 -0.94
CA PRO A 188 -8.25 24.90 -1.42
C PRO A 188 -8.52 23.62 -0.61
N LEU A 189 -8.59 22.48 -1.29
CA LEU A 189 -8.81 21.17 -0.68
C LEU A 189 -7.55 20.32 -0.73
N VAL A 190 -7.24 19.62 0.37
CA VAL A 190 -6.21 18.58 0.37
C VAL A 190 -6.88 17.27 -0.03
N VAL A 191 -6.51 16.76 -1.20
CA VAL A 191 -7.03 15.51 -1.77
C VAL A 191 -5.97 14.42 -1.62
N ARG A 192 -6.35 13.29 -1.04
CA ARG A 192 -5.55 12.07 -0.97
C ARG A 192 -6.19 11.02 -1.84
N LEU A 193 -5.46 10.59 -2.85
CA LEU A 193 -5.89 9.61 -3.83
C LEU A 193 -5.09 8.32 -3.66
N ARG A 194 -5.78 7.18 -3.66
CA ARG A 194 -5.14 5.85 -3.72
C ARG A 194 -5.76 5.05 -4.86
N GLY A 195 -4.94 4.55 -5.78
CA GLY A 195 -5.36 3.53 -6.74
C GLY A 195 -5.28 2.13 -6.12
N LEU A 196 -5.91 1.16 -6.76
CA LEU A 196 -5.74 -0.27 -6.41
C LEU A 196 -4.27 -0.68 -6.54
N THR A 197 -3.83 -1.69 -5.77
CA THR A 197 -2.51 -2.32 -6.01
C THR A 197 -2.56 -3.17 -7.29
N ASP A 198 -1.41 -3.31 -7.97
CA ASP A 198 -1.32 -4.01 -9.26
C ASP A 198 -1.61 -5.52 -9.14
N SER A 199 -1.53 -6.09 -7.94
CA SER A 199 -1.85 -7.48 -7.64
C SER A 199 -3.35 -7.76 -7.55
N ILE A 200 -4.20 -6.75 -7.40
CA ILE A 200 -5.63 -6.98 -7.12
C ILE A 200 -6.39 -7.47 -8.34
N ASP A 201 -7.06 -8.60 -8.18
CA ASP A 201 -8.08 -9.07 -9.09
C ASP A 201 -9.48 -8.67 -8.59
N LEU A 202 -10.31 -8.12 -9.48
CA LEU A 202 -11.70 -7.74 -9.21
C LEU A 202 -12.67 -8.36 -10.22
N ASP A 203 -13.74 -8.98 -9.71
CA ASP A 203 -14.96 -9.19 -10.49
C ASP A 203 -15.74 -7.87 -10.52
N CYS A 204 -15.47 -7.08 -11.56
CA CYS A 204 -16.08 -5.78 -11.79
C CYS A 204 -17.62 -5.80 -11.76
N SER A 205 -18.25 -6.91 -12.15
CA SER A 205 -19.71 -7.01 -12.15
C SER A 205 -20.27 -7.19 -10.74
N ALA A 206 -19.58 -7.97 -9.91
CA ALA A 206 -19.94 -8.20 -8.53
C ALA A 206 -19.67 -6.96 -7.64
N VAL A 207 -18.48 -6.35 -7.75
CA VAL A 207 -18.14 -5.18 -6.93
C VAL A 207 -18.91 -3.92 -7.32
N ALA A 208 -19.39 -3.83 -8.57
CA ALA A 208 -20.25 -2.74 -9.04
C ALA A 208 -21.60 -2.64 -8.31
N GLU A 209 -22.05 -3.69 -7.62
CA GLU A 209 -23.31 -3.66 -6.86
C GLU A 209 -23.26 -2.65 -5.70
N ASP A 210 -22.11 -2.52 -5.03
CA ASP A 210 -21.90 -1.59 -3.91
C ASP A 210 -20.40 -1.28 -3.72
N PRO A 211 -19.78 -0.48 -4.62
CA PRO A 211 -18.34 -0.27 -4.62
C PRO A 211 -17.81 0.35 -3.32
N GLY A 212 -18.58 1.28 -2.73
CA GLY A 212 -18.20 1.96 -1.50
C GLY A 212 -18.12 1.02 -0.29
N ARG A 213 -18.89 -0.06 -0.28
CA ARG A 213 -18.86 -1.07 0.78
C ARG A 213 -17.88 -2.21 0.49
N LEU A 214 -17.77 -2.63 -0.77
CA LEU A 214 -17.02 -3.83 -1.16
C LEU A 214 -15.54 -3.55 -1.41
N ILE A 215 -15.20 -2.40 -1.97
CA ILE A 215 -13.82 -2.03 -2.27
C ILE A 215 -13.27 -1.23 -1.09
N THR A 216 -12.52 -1.90 -0.22
CA THR A 216 -12.08 -1.33 1.07
C THR A 216 -10.60 -0.95 1.08
N GLU A 217 -10.19 -0.18 2.09
CA GLU A 217 -8.84 0.37 2.24
C GLU A 217 -7.69 -0.64 1.98
N PRO A 218 -7.73 -1.92 2.43
CA PRO A 218 -6.66 -2.88 2.18
C PRO A 218 -6.34 -3.15 0.71
N LEU A 219 -7.28 -2.94 -0.21
CA LEU A 219 -7.09 -3.16 -1.65
C LEU A 219 -6.36 -1.99 -2.34
N PHE A 220 -6.18 -0.88 -1.63
CA PHE A 220 -5.60 0.34 -2.20
C PHE A 220 -4.12 0.46 -1.82
N GLY A 221 -3.33 0.89 -2.80
CA GLY A 221 -1.90 1.11 -2.66
C GLY A 221 -1.52 2.42 -1.97
N GLN A 222 -0.35 2.93 -2.33
CA GLN A 222 0.20 4.14 -1.71
C GLN A 222 -0.65 5.38 -2.00
N SER A 223 -0.79 6.23 -0.99
CA SER A 223 -1.50 7.51 -1.12
C SER A 223 -0.66 8.58 -1.77
N ARG A 224 -1.25 9.26 -2.76
CA ARG A 224 -0.75 10.51 -3.32
C ARG A 224 -1.58 11.66 -2.78
N SER A 225 -0.92 12.70 -2.29
CA SER A 225 -1.59 13.87 -1.71
C SER A 225 -1.23 15.12 -2.48
N PHE A 226 -2.22 15.92 -2.84
CA PHE A 226 -2.04 17.20 -3.52
C PHE A 226 -3.09 18.20 -3.06
N VAL A 227 -2.84 19.48 -3.33
CA VAL A 227 -3.80 20.55 -3.10
C VAL A 227 -4.55 20.81 -4.41
N LEU A 228 -5.87 20.87 -4.34
CA LEU A 228 -6.74 21.24 -5.44
C LEU A 228 -7.32 22.62 -5.13
N GLU A 229 -6.92 23.65 -5.87
CA GLU A 229 -7.40 25.02 -5.67
C GLU A 229 -8.89 25.13 -6.05
N PRO A 230 -9.61 26.17 -5.58
CA PRO A 230 -10.98 26.43 -6.00
C PRO A 230 -11.11 26.47 -7.52
N ASP A 231 -12.19 25.90 -8.05
CA ASP A 231 -12.51 25.87 -9.48
C ASP A 231 -11.52 25.06 -10.34
N GLN A 232 -10.64 24.26 -9.72
CA GLN A 232 -9.71 23.38 -10.45
C GLN A 232 -10.21 21.94 -10.56
N SER A 233 -9.82 21.30 -11.67
CA SER A 233 -10.10 19.89 -11.95
C SER A 233 -8.82 19.05 -12.00
N PHE A 234 -8.95 17.75 -11.72
CA PHE A 234 -7.86 16.78 -11.79
C PHE A 234 -8.35 15.41 -12.29
N PRO A 235 -7.65 14.77 -13.23
CA PRO A 235 -8.03 13.43 -13.71
C PRO A 235 -7.74 12.35 -12.67
N LEU A 236 -8.66 11.38 -12.49
CA LEU A 236 -8.39 10.25 -11.61
C LEU A 236 -7.47 9.22 -12.25
N ARG A 237 -7.69 8.95 -13.54
CA ARG A 237 -6.79 8.14 -14.36
C ARG A 237 -5.96 9.06 -15.25
N PRO A 238 -4.64 9.10 -15.09
CA PRO A 238 -3.82 9.92 -15.96
C PRO A 238 -3.70 9.29 -17.34
N SER A 239 -3.69 10.15 -18.35
CA SER A 239 -3.24 9.77 -19.69
C SER A 239 -1.70 9.91 -19.76
N GLU A 240 -1.05 9.11 -20.61
CA GLU A 240 0.42 8.95 -20.74
C GLU A 240 1.25 10.25 -20.85
N TRP A 241 0.61 11.41 -21.06
CA TRP A 241 1.26 12.68 -21.38
C TRP A 241 1.25 13.72 -20.24
N GLU A 242 0.44 13.55 -19.20
CA GLU A 242 0.16 14.62 -18.23
C GLU A 242 1.15 14.67 -17.06
N TRP A 243 2.02 13.67 -16.91
CA TRP A 243 2.97 13.56 -15.80
C TRP A 243 4.33 14.20 -16.07
N SER A 244 4.42 15.00 -17.14
CA SER A 244 5.64 15.69 -17.55
C SER A 244 6.01 16.92 -16.69
N TRP A 245 5.29 17.21 -15.59
CA TRP A 245 5.62 18.32 -14.69
C TRP A 245 6.47 17.95 -13.46
N ASP A 246 6.44 16.69 -13.00
CA ASP A 246 7.11 16.30 -11.74
C ASP A 246 8.11 15.16 -11.91
N GLY A 247 8.17 14.49 -13.07
CA GLY A 247 9.22 13.51 -13.38
C GLY A 247 9.31 12.33 -12.41
N GLU A 248 8.19 11.93 -11.78
CA GLU A 248 8.16 10.79 -10.87
C GLU A 248 6.83 10.02 -10.96
N GLY A 249 6.96 8.74 -11.28
CA GLY A 249 5.90 7.75 -11.41
C GLY A 249 5.63 7.44 -12.86
N ASP A 250 6.05 6.29 -13.36
CA ASP A 250 5.29 5.61 -14.40
C ASP A 250 4.08 4.98 -13.68
N ILE A 251 2.84 5.23 -14.10
CA ILE A 251 1.81 4.19 -13.96
C ILE A 251 2.03 3.33 -15.19
N GLU A 252 3.10 2.54 -15.15
CA GLU A 252 3.13 1.27 -15.87
C GLU A 252 2.19 0.34 -15.11
N GLY A 253 0.90 0.61 -15.26
CA GLY A 253 -0.19 -0.19 -14.77
C GLY A 253 -1.25 -0.12 -15.85
N GLU A 254 -1.00 -0.81 -16.96
CA GLU A 254 -2.06 -1.24 -17.84
C GLU A 254 -2.95 -2.14 -16.97
N PHE A 255 -3.86 -1.53 -16.20
CA PHE A 255 -4.88 -2.25 -15.46
C PHE A 255 -5.69 -2.98 -16.54
N THR A 256 -5.38 -4.26 -16.72
CA THR A 256 -6.07 -5.19 -17.60
C THR A 256 -7.46 -5.54 -17.07
N GLY A 257 -7.81 -5.03 -15.88
CA GLY A 257 -9.12 -5.17 -15.26
C GLY A 257 -10.24 -4.49 -16.05
N GLY A 258 -11.43 -5.09 -16.00
CA GLY A 258 -12.63 -4.56 -16.65
C GLY A 258 -13.20 -3.29 -16.02
N CYS A 259 -12.57 -2.74 -14.97
CA CYS A 259 -13.03 -1.59 -14.18
C CYS A 259 -11.86 -0.92 -13.45
N TYR A 260 -12.12 0.29 -12.97
CA TYR A 260 -11.17 1.12 -12.22
C TYR A 260 -11.79 1.52 -10.87
N ALA A 261 -10.94 1.61 -9.84
CA ALA A 261 -11.34 2.11 -8.54
C ALA A 261 -10.25 3.00 -7.91
N TYR A 262 -10.68 4.09 -7.29
CA TYR A 262 -9.81 4.99 -6.54
C TYR A 262 -10.44 5.37 -5.20
N LEU A 263 -9.68 5.29 -4.11
CA LEU A 263 -10.10 5.82 -2.82
C LEU A 263 -9.81 7.32 -2.75
N LEU A 264 -10.87 8.10 -2.52
CA LEU A 264 -10.86 9.53 -2.31
C LEU A 264 -10.99 9.82 -0.81
N ASP A 265 -9.94 10.38 -0.23
CA ASP A 265 -9.92 10.95 1.12
C ASP A 265 -9.62 12.45 1.00
N VAL A 266 -10.64 13.27 1.23
CA VAL A 266 -10.57 14.73 1.08
C VAL A 266 -10.87 15.38 2.43
N ASP A 267 -10.00 16.31 2.84
CA ASP A 267 -10.17 17.00 4.13
C ASP A 267 -11.55 17.69 4.19
N GLY A 268 -12.34 17.34 5.21
CA GLY A 268 -13.67 17.90 5.43
C GLY A 268 -14.81 17.20 4.70
N LEU A 269 -14.55 16.15 3.91
CA LEU A 269 -15.56 15.30 3.28
C LEU A 269 -15.51 13.88 3.90
N PRO A 270 -16.60 13.08 3.78
CA PRO A 270 -16.52 11.66 4.09
C PRO A 270 -15.54 10.92 3.14
N PRO A 271 -15.03 9.73 3.47
CA PRO A 271 -14.31 8.92 2.50
C PRO A 271 -15.25 8.38 1.41
N ALA A 272 -14.77 8.29 0.17
CA ALA A 272 -15.52 7.76 -0.97
C ALA A 272 -14.64 6.93 -1.90
N VAL A 273 -15.23 5.96 -2.59
CA VAL A 273 -14.61 5.21 -3.68
C VAL A 273 -15.15 5.75 -4.99
N ALA A 274 -14.27 6.23 -5.86
CA ALA A 274 -14.59 6.45 -7.25
C ALA A 274 -14.47 5.13 -8.02
N PHE A 275 -15.53 4.68 -8.69
CA PHE A 275 -15.56 3.39 -9.40
C PHE A 275 -16.26 3.52 -10.75
N TRP A 276 -15.69 2.91 -11.80
CA TRP A 276 -16.33 2.83 -13.11
C TRP A 276 -15.79 1.66 -13.92
N ASN A 277 -16.63 1.11 -14.81
CA ASN A 277 -16.22 0.06 -15.73
C ASN A 277 -15.40 0.63 -16.89
N ALA A 278 -14.44 -0.13 -17.39
CA ALA A 278 -13.63 0.26 -18.53
C ALA A 278 -14.52 0.57 -19.75
N GLY A 279 -14.37 1.78 -20.30
CA GLY A 279 -15.15 2.26 -21.44
C GLY A 279 -16.60 2.64 -21.15
N SER A 280 -17.07 2.57 -19.89
CA SER A 280 -18.41 3.05 -19.52
C SER A 280 -18.53 4.57 -19.58
N VAL A 281 -17.48 5.28 -19.19
CA VAL A 281 -17.34 6.73 -19.34
C VAL A 281 -16.37 7.02 -20.48
N PRO A 282 -16.77 7.77 -21.52
CA PRO A 282 -15.89 8.07 -22.64
C PRO A 282 -14.82 9.10 -22.25
N THR A 283 -13.58 8.87 -22.68
CA THR A 283 -12.53 9.89 -22.59
C THR A 283 -12.92 11.13 -23.41
N HIS A 284 -12.81 12.30 -22.81
CA HIS A 284 -13.11 13.58 -23.42
C HIS A 284 -12.21 14.68 -22.85
N LEU A 285 -12.20 15.84 -23.50
CA LEU A 285 -11.47 17.02 -23.03
C LEU A 285 -12.23 17.66 -21.86
N VAL A 286 -11.57 17.74 -20.71
CA VAL A 286 -12.07 18.30 -19.46
C VAL A 286 -11.35 19.64 -19.20
N PRO A 287 -12.06 20.71 -18.85
CA PRO A 287 -11.43 21.96 -18.45
C PRO A 287 -10.58 21.77 -17.20
N GLY A 288 -9.33 22.22 -17.25
CA GLY A 288 -8.48 22.18 -16.05
C GLY A 288 -8.93 23.17 -14.99
N GLU A 289 -9.62 24.23 -15.41
CA GLU A 289 -10.28 25.24 -14.59
C GLU A 289 -11.70 25.51 -15.08
N GLY A 290 -12.59 25.81 -14.14
CA GLY A 290 -13.99 26.04 -14.46
C GLY A 290 -14.79 24.73 -14.59
N TYR A 291 -16.09 24.91 -14.76
CA TYR A 291 -17.01 23.81 -15.05
C TYR A 291 -17.06 23.51 -16.54
N GLU A 292 -17.18 22.23 -16.87
CA GLU A 292 -17.52 21.78 -18.21
C GLU A 292 -18.88 22.34 -18.65
N GLU A 293 -18.92 22.96 -19.84
CA GLU A 293 -20.16 23.48 -20.39
C GLU A 293 -21.06 22.35 -20.93
N GLY A 294 -22.32 22.30 -20.48
CA GLY A 294 -23.33 21.41 -21.04
C GLY A 294 -23.73 20.26 -20.13
N SER A 295 -23.45 19.02 -20.57
CA SER A 295 -23.79 17.79 -19.84
C SER A 295 -22.49 17.08 -19.45
N PRO A 296 -21.86 17.47 -18.32
CA PRO A 296 -20.61 16.88 -17.89
C PRO A 296 -20.74 15.37 -17.72
N ARG A 297 -19.63 14.66 -17.96
CA ARG A 297 -19.53 13.20 -17.80
C ARG A 297 -18.36 12.82 -16.92
N GLY A 298 -18.52 11.77 -16.12
CA GLY A 298 -17.46 11.27 -15.24
C GLY A 298 -16.89 12.29 -14.24
N GLY A 299 -17.55 13.42 -14.01
CA GLY A 299 -17.07 14.43 -13.07
C GLY A 299 -17.48 14.10 -11.64
N ILE A 300 -16.63 14.42 -10.67
CA ILE A 300 -16.91 14.29 -9.23
C ILE A 300 -16.67 15.65 -8.59
N ASP A 301 -17.74 16.36 -8.25
CA ASP A 301 -17.66 17.67 -7.61
C ASP A 301 -17.45 17.54 -6.09
N LEU A 302 -16.41 18.19 -5.59
CA LEU A 302 -16.03 18.23 -4.18
C LEU A 302 -16.65 19.47 -3.54
N LEU A 303 -17.70 19.27 -2.74
CA LEU A 303 -18.47 20.35 -2.14
C LEU A 303 -18.20 20.41 -0.62
N PRO A 304 -17.18 21.17 -0.17
CA PRO A 304 -16.88 21.32 1.25
C PRO A 304 -18.02 22.04 1.98
N SER A 305 -18.23 21.68 3.25
CA SER A 305 -19.19 22.37 4.12
C SER A 305 -18.62 23.70 4.60
N THR A 306 -19.45 24.74 4.62
CA THR A 306 -19.13 26.02 5.28
C THR A 306 -19.41 26.01 6.78
N ASP A 307 -20.07 24.96 7.28
CA ASP A 307 -20.35 24.72 8.69
C ASP A 307 -19.32 23.73 9.26
N PRO A 308 -18.50 24.12 10.26
CA PRO A 308 -17.48 23.27 10.86
C PRO A 308 -18.05 22.02 11.56
N ASP A 309 -19.35 21.99 11.88
CA ASP A 309 -20.00 20.85 12.54
C ASP A 309 -20.53 19.80 11.54
N HIS A 310 -20.45 20.08 10.23
CA HIS A 310 -20.94 19.19 9.18
C HIS A 310 -19.85 18.89 8.15
N LEU A 311 -19.79 17.64 7.68
CA LEU A 311 -18.92 17.28 6.55
C LEU A 311 -19.51 17.82 5.25
N GLY A 312 -18.63 18.09 4.28
CA GLY A 312 -18.97 18.30 2.89
C GLY A 312 -19.53 17.04 2.24
N ARG A 313 -19.71 17.08 0.92
CA ARG A 313 -20.22 15.96 0.13
C ARG A 313 -19.56 15.88 -1.24
N PHE A 314 -19.64 14.71 -1.84
CA PHE A 314 -19.36 14.51 -3.27
C PHE A 314 -20.65 14.62 -4.05
N GLU A 315 -20.57 15.14 -5.28
CA GLU A 315 -21.68 15.17 -6.22
C GLU A 315 -21.21 14.63 -7.57
N ALA A 316 -21.84 13.55 -8.04
CA ALA A 316 -21.52 12.94 -9.32
C ALA A 316 -22.10 13.79 -10.48
N LEU A 317 -21.27 14.12 -11.46
CA LEU A 317 -21.63 14.92 -12.62
C LEU A 317 -21.81 14.00 -13.83
N GLY A 318 -23.07 13.71 -14.15
CA GLY A 318 -23.48 12.92 -15.32
C GLY A 318 -23.53 11.42 -15.08
N ASP A 319 -22.40 10.83 -14.70
CA ASP A 319 -22.25 9.39 -14.47
C ASP A 319 -22.12 9.09 -12.97
N ASP A 320 -22.77 8.02 -12.49
CA ASP A 320 -22.71 7.61 -11.08
C ASP A 320 -21.40 6.84 -10.83
N VAL A 321 -20.34 7.60 -10.54
CA VAL A 321 -18.97 7.08 -10.41
C VAL A 321 -18.38 7.27 -9.03
N VAL A 322 -19.13 7.80 -8.05
CA VAL A 322 -18.63 8.07 -6.68
C VAL A 322 -19.56 7.47 -5.64
N HIS A 323 -19.00 6.63 -4.77
CA HIS A 323 -19.74 5.84 -3.80
C HIS A 323 -19.16 6.08 -2.40
N LEU A 324 -19.99 6.54 -1.46
CA LEU A 324 -19.53 6.81 -0.09
C LEU A 324 -19.13 5.50 0.61
N VAL A 325 -18.02 5.54 1.33
CA VAL A 325 -17.63 4.43 2.20
C VAL A 325 -18.53 4.44 3.44
N PRO A 326 -19.33 3.39 3.68
CA PRO A 326 -20.22 3.36 4.84
C PRO A 326 -19.40 3.30 6.13
N ALA A 327 -20.00 3.76 7.23
CA ALA A 327 -19.46 3.48 8.56
C ALA A 327 -19.37 1.96 8.76
N ALA A 328 -18.30 1.49 9.41
CA ALA A 328 -17.97 0.07 9.55
C ALA A 328 -19.22 -0.80 9.79
N ALA A 329 -19.49 -1.69 8.84
CA ALA A 329 -20.58 -2.64 8.98
C ALA A 329 -20.25 -3.63 10.12
N PRO A 330 -21.24 -4.06 10.91
CA PRO A 330 -21.01 -5.14 11.85
C PRO A 330 -20.55 -6.39 11.08
N PRO A 331 -19.61 -7.17 11.63
CA PRO A 331 -19.14 -8.37 10.97
C PRO A 331 -20.32 -9.31 10.71
N ALA A 332 -20.32 -9.94 9.53
CA ALA A 332 -21.28 -10.97 9.22
C ALA A 332 -21.15 -12.13 10.24
N ALA A 333 -22.28 -12.72 10.61
CA ALA A 333 -22.34 -13.75 11.64
C ALA A 333 -23.14 -14.96 11.14
N GLY A 334 -22.82 -16.13 11.68
CA GLY A 334 -23.48 -17.38 11.31
C GLY A 334 -22.99 -17.90 9.96
N ALA A 335 -23.91 -18.45 9.15
CA ALA A 335 -23.57 -19.12 7.89
C ALA A 335 -23.01 -18.18 6.80
N CYS A 336 -23.31 -16.88 6.87
CA CYS A 336 -22.81 -15.88 5.92
C CYS A 336 -21.48 -15.22 6.36
N ALA A 337 -20.88 -15.66 7.46
CA ALA A 337 -19.59 -15.12 7.89
C ALA A 337 -18.47 -15.62 6.97
N PRO A 338 -17.41 -14.80 6.72
CA PRO A 338 -16.22 -15.28 6.04
C PRO A 338 -15.65 -16.52 6.74
N GLN A 339 -15.20 -17.49 5.96
CA GLN A 339 -14.53 -18.67 6.51
C GLN A 339 -13.16 -18.31 7.06
N SER A 340 -12.75 -19.07 8.07
CA SER A 340 -11.39 -18.99 8.57
C SER A 340 -10.48 -19.76 7.62
N ASP A 341 -9.29 -19.22 7.41
CA ASP A 341 -8.25 -19.97 6.69
C ASP A 341 -7.70 -21.18 7.48
N ALA A 342 -8.10 -21.34 8.74
CA ALA A 342 -7.71 -22.46 9.57
C ALA A 342 -8.35 -23.76 9.06
N GLY A 343 -7.52 -24.70 8.61
CA GLY A 343 -7.96 -26.02 8.14
C GLY A 343 -8.10 -26.13 6.62
N ARG A 344 -7.65 -25.11 5.87
CA ARG A 344 -7.42 -25.18 4.42
C ARG A 344 -6.46 -26.30 4.06
N LEU A 345 -6.55 -26.74 2.80
CA LEU A 345 -5.73 -27.81 2.27
C LEU A 345 -4.34 -27.30 1.91
N GLU A 346 -3.34 -28.05 2.34
CA GLU A 346 -1.96 -27.78 1.99
C GLU A 346 -1.21 -29.09 1.79
N TRP A 347 -0.28 -29.11 0.85
CA TRP A 347 0.62 -30.23 0.66
C TRP A 347 1.98 -29.75 0.18
N SER A 348 3.02 -30.49 0.55
CA SER A 348 4.34 -30.34 -0.05
C SER A 348 4.36 -30.90 -1.47
N THR A 349 5.36 -30.52 -2.27
CA THR A 349 5.60 -31.04 -3.64
C THR A 349 5.32 -32.53 -3.74
N VAL A 350 4.45 -32.92 -4.69
CA VAL A 350 3.96 -34.30 -4.77
C VAL A 350 5.06 -35.22 -5.32
N PRO A 351 5.47 -36.28 -4.58
CA PRO A 351 6.43 -37.27 -5.10
C PRO A 351 5.72 -38.23 -6.06
N VAL A 352 5.50 -37.78 -7.30
CA VAL A 352 4.75 -38.55 -8.32
C VAL A 352 5.42 -39.90 -8.59
N GLY A 353 4.64 -40.98 -8.52
CA GLY A 353 5.10 -42.36 -8.77
C GLY A 353 4.56 -43.37 -7.78
N SER A 354 5.08 -44.60 -7.88
CA SER A 354 4.74 -45.71 -6.98
C SER A 354 5.77 -45.86 -5.86
N TRP A 355 5.28 -46.01 -4.64
CA TRP A 355 6.06 -46.02 -3.41
C TRP A 355 5.55 -47.09 -2.45
N GLU A 356 6.41 -47.55 -1.54
CA GLU A 356 6.00 -48.26 -0.34
C GLU A 356 5.81 -47.26 0.79
N LEU A 357 4.70 -47.37 1.53
CA LEU A 357 4.47 -46.59 2.73
C LEU A 357 5.35 -47.12 3.87
N VAL A 358 6.32 -46.34 4.33
CA VAL A 358 7.25 -46.73 5.40
C VAL A 358 6.67 -46.40 6.77
N GLU A 359 6.17 -45.19 6.94
CA GLU A 359 5.63 -44.67 8.18
C GLU A 359 4.56 -43.61 7.88
N LEU A 360 3.55 -43.51 8.75
CA LEU A 360 2.48 -42.54 8.65
C LEU A 360 2.22 -41.94 10.02
N ASP A 361 2.53 -40.66 10.17
CA ASP A 361 2.34 -39.91 11.41
C ASP A 361 1.34 -38.79 11.21
N ARG A 362 0.59 -38.47 12.27
CA ARG A 362 -0.26 -37.28 12.30
C ARG A 362 0.27 -36.25 13.28
N GLY A 363 0.60 -35.08 12.77
CA GLY A 363 1.04 -33.94 13.56
C GLY A 363 -0.11 -33.26 14.32
N ALA A 364 0.24 -32.51 15.37
CA ALA A 364 -0.70 -31.70 16.14
C ALA A 364 -1.19 -30.45 15.38
N ASP A 365 -0.50 -30.12 14.29
CA ASP A 365 -0.87 -29.11 13.28
C ASP A 365 -1.99 -29.59 12.34
N GLY A 366 -2.38 -30.87 12.42
CA GLY A 366 -3.41 -31.45 11.57
C GLY A 366 -2.86 -32.05 10.27
N CYS A 367 -1.54 -32.02 10.05
CA CYS A 367 -0.92 -32.54 8.86
C CYS A 367 -0.48 -34.00 9.03
N PHE A 368 -0.63 -34.79 7.97
CA PHE A 368 -0.08 -36.13 7.86
C PHE A 368 1.33 -36.05 7.31
N ALA A 369 2.28 -36.66 8.00
CA ALA A 369 3.62 -36.93 7.47
C ALA A 369 3.64 -38.37 6.94
N VAL A 370 3.80 -38.50 5.63
CA VAL A 370 3.80 -39.75 4.89
C VAL A 370 5.24 -40.03 4.46
N ASP A 371 5.90 -40.95 5.15
CA ASP A 371 7.26 -41.38 4.80
C ASP A 371 7.14 -42.49 3.75
N LEU A 372 7.61 -42.21 2.54
CA LEU A 372 7.56 -43.05 1.36
C LEU A 372 8.94 -43.64 1.08
N GLY A 373 8.99 -44.86 0.57
CA GLY A 373 10.25 -45.53 0.28
C GLY A 373 10.20 -46.46 -0.93
N THR A 374 11.38 -46.79 -1.43
CA THR A 374 11.56 -47.90 -2.38
C THR A 374 12.55 -48.89 -1.80
N ARG A 375 12.34 -50.19 -2.06
CA ARG A 375 13.25 -51.25 -1.62
C ARG A 375 14.03 -51.84 -2.77
N ASP A 376 15.29 -52.16 -2.50
CA ASP A 376 16.10 -52.96 -3.41
C ASP A 376 15.67 -54.45 -3.40
N VAL A 377 16.32 -55.25 -4.24
CA VAL A 377 16.06 -56.70 -4.35
C VAL A 377 16.40 -57.47 -3.07
N GLU A 378 17.16 -56.86 -2.16
CA GLU A 378 17.61 -57.42 -0.88
C GLU A 378 16.68 -56.97 0.28
N GLY A 379 15.70 -56.11 0.00
CA GLY A 379 14.71 -55.59 0.95
C GLY A 379 15.16 -54.34 1.73
N ASN A 380 16.32 -53.77 1.40
CA ASN A 380 16.81 -52.55 2.05
C ASN A 380 16.15 -51.32 1.42
N LEU A 381 15.87 -50.31 2.25
CA LEU A 381 15.39 -49.00 1.79
C LEU A 381 16.48 -48.34 0.94
N GLN A 382 16.18 -48.13 -0.34
CA GLN A 382 17.09 -47.57 -1.34
C GLN A 382 16.91 -46.05 -1.50
N ALA A 383 15.66 -45.59 -1.49
CA ALA A 383 15.30 -44.18 -1.49
C ALA A 383 14.15 -43.96 -0.51
N SER A 384 14.11 -42.78 0.12
CA SER A 384 13.04 -42.34 0.98
C SER A 384 12.70 -40.89 0.71
N GLU A 385 11.41 -40.57 0.67
CA GLU A 385 10.85 -39.23 0.55
C GLU A 385 9.86 -39.00 1.67
N ARG A 386 9.79 -37.78 2.20
CA ARG A 386 8.80 -37.42 3.22
C ARG A 386 7.85 -36.39 2.65
N TRP A 387 6.59 -36.76 2.53
CA TRP A 387 5.55 -35.93 1.97
C TRP A 387 4.56 -35.52 3.06
N TYR A 388 4.11 -34.27 3.01
CA TYR A 388 3.15 -33.72 3.96
C TYR A 388 1.81 -33.42 3.26
N LEU A 389 0.72 -33.81 3.92
CA LEU A 389 -0.65 -33.49 3.53
C LEU A 389 -1.42 -32.94 4.74
N CYS A 390 -1.77 -31.66 4.71
CA CYS A 390 -2.65 -31.01 5.66
C CYS A 390 -4.09 -31.09 5.14
N ALA A 391 -4.91 -31.89 5.83
CA ALA A 391 -6.31 -32.07 5.49
C ALA A 391 -7.14 -32.31 6.76
N PRO A 392 -8.39 -31.83 6.82
CA PRO A 392 -9.31 -32.02 7.95
C PRO A 392 -9.86 -33.47 8.07
N LEU A 393 -9.00 -34.47 7.85
CA LEU A 393 -9.30 -35.90 8.00
C LEU A 393 -8.87 -36.41 9.36
N SER A 394 -9.53 -37.45 9.87
CA SER A 394 -9.15 -38.08 11.13
C SER A 394 -8.00 -39.09 10.98
N GLU A 395 -8.03 -39.84 9.87
CA GLU A 395 -7.10 -40.89 9.48
C GLU A 395 -7.11 -41.04 7.95
N LEU A 396 -6.07 -41.68 7.38
CA LEU A 396 -6.00 -41.97 5.94
C LEU A 396 -6.38 -43.42 5.58
N GLY A 397 -6.55 -44.30 6.58
CA GLY A 397 -6.85 -45.72 6.34
C GLY A 397 -5.69 -46.54 5.74
N LEU A 398 -4.49 -45.96 5.65
CA LEU A 398 -3.30 -46.63 5.14
C LEU A 398 -2.52 -47.33 6.26
N VAL A 399 -1.77 -48.37 5.89
CA VAL A 399 -0.95 -49.19 6.81
C VAL A 399 0.49 -49.28 6.29
N PRO A 400 1.51 -49.13 7.16
CA PRO A 400 2.91 -49.32 6.77
C PRO A 400 3.16 -50.66 6.06
N GLY A 401 3.91 -50.63 4.97
CA GLY A 401 4.20 -51.75 4.07
C GLY A 401 3.31 -51.81 2.83
N GLN A 402 2.23 -51.02 2.76
CA GLN A 402 1.38 -50.91 1.57
C GLN A 402 2.11 -50.26 0.40
N ARG A 403 1.78 -50.66 -0.83
CA ARG A 403 2.16 -49.94 -2.03
C ARG A 403 1.11 -48.89 -2.39
N VAL A 404 1.59 -47.67 -2.62
CA VAL A 404 0.77 -46.52 -2.98
C VAL A 404 1.30 -45.85 -4.24
N SER A 405 0.41 -45.31 -5.04
CA SER A 405 0.70 -44.46 -6.19
C SER A 405 0.25 -43.03 -5.87
N LEU A 406 1.14 -42.06 -6.09
CA LEU A 406 0.83 -40.64 -5.98
C LEU A 406 0.88 -39.98 -7.36
N SER A 407 -0.09 -39.10 -7.62
CA SER A 407 -0.12 -38.25 -8.81
C SER A 407 -0.59 -36.83 -8.46
N ALA A 408 0.00 -35.84 -9.13
CA ALA A 408 -0.52 -34.48 -9.12
C ALA A 408 -1.67 -34.34 -10.13
N LEU A 409 -2.63 -33.50 -9.79
CA LEU A 409 -3.72 -33.05 -10.65
C LEU A 409 -3.48 -31.56 -10.94
N GLY A 410 -3.61 -31.15 -12.18
CA GLY A 410 -3.31 -29.78 -12.59
C GLY A 410 -3.50 -29.59 -14.08
N SER A 411 -3.66 -28.33 -14.50
CA SER A 411 -3.77 -28.00 -15.92
C SER A 411 -2.41 -27.96 -16.62
N ASN A 412 -1.33 -27.65 -15.89
CA ASN A 412 0.06 -27.61 -16.32
C ASN A 412 1.02 -27.94 -15.15
N ASP A 413 2.31 -28.16 -15.44
CA ASP A 413 3.33 -28.56 -14.45
C ASP A 413 3.57 -27.54 -13.31
N ASP A 414 3.18 -26.27 -13.51
CA ASP A 414 3.37 -25.19 -12.53
C ASP A 414 2.15 -24.97 -11.62
N ASP A 415 1.03 -25.65 -11.87
CA ASP A 415 -0.26 -25.42 -11.19
C ASP A 415 -0.84 -26.75 -10.68
N GLU A 416 -0.30 -27.22 -9.54
CA GLU A 416 -0.78 -28.41 -8.84
C GLU A 416 -2.08 -28.11 -8.08
N SER A 417 -3.20 -28.08 -8.80
CA SER A 417 -4.54 -27.87 -8.25
C SER A 417 -5.05 -29.06 -7.40
N GLY A 418 -4.40 -30.22 -7.44
CA GLY A 418 -4.78 -31.36 -6.61
C GLY A 418 -3.74 -32.47 -6.52
N VAL A 419 -4.03 -33.45 -5.67
CA VAL A 419 -3.22 -34.65 -5.47
C VAL A 419 -4.13 -35.87 -5.31
N THR A 420 -3.72 -36.98 -5.92
CA THR A 420 -4.34 -38.30 -5.71
C THR A 420 -3.34 -39.24 -5.08
N LEU A 421 -3.77 -39.99 -4.07
CA LEU A 421 -3.06 -41.09 -3.45
C LEU A 421 -3.94 -42.33 -3.55
N GLN A 422 -3.43 -43.41 -4.14
CA GLN A 422 -4.16 -44.66 -4.30
C GLN A 422 -3.33 -45.85 -3.83
N SER A 423 -3.90 -46.81 -3.11
CA SER A 423 -3.27 -48.09 -2.82
C SER A 423 -3.28 -48.99 -4.06
N ASP A 424 -2.13 -49.57 -4.40
CA ASP A 424 -1.94 -50.46 -5.55
C ASP A 424 -2.07 -51.96 -5.20
N ASP A 425 -2.21 -52.30 -3.91
CA ASP A 425 -2.22 -53.70 -3.44
C ASP A 425 -3.49 -54.47 -3.88
N ASP A 426 -3.32 -55.79 -4.05
CA ASP A 426 -4.42 -56.68 -4.41
C ASP A 426 -5.30 -56.92 -3.16
N PRO A 427 -6.64 -56.89 -3.26
CA PRO A 427 -7.53 -57.22 -2.15
C PRO A 427 -7.20 -58.57 -1.50
N ALA A 428 -6.62 -59.50 -2.27
CA ALA A 428 -6.16 -60.79 -1.76
C ALA A 428 -5.04 -60.68 -0.71
N ASP A 429 -4.33 -59.56 -0.63
CA ASP A 429 -3.26 -59.31 0.34
C ASP A 429 -3.79 -58.95 1.74
N GLY A 430 -5.12 -58.85 1.92
CA GLY A 430 -5.76 -58.59 3.22
C GLY A 430 -5.52 -57.17 3.73
N LEU A 431 -5.20 -56.24 2.81
CA LEU A 431 -4.94 -54.83 3.09
C LEU A 431 -6.13 -53.99 2.60
N PRO A 432 -6.51 -52.91 3.32
CA PRO A 432 -7.59 -52.04 2.89
C PRO A 432 -7.20 -51.32 1.60
N ARG A 433 -8.18 -51.17 0.69
CA ARG A 433 -8.02 -50.35 -0.50
C ARG A 433 -8.38 -48.91 -0.19
N VAL A 434 -7.45 -48.01 -0.45
CA VAL A 434 -7.58 -46.57 -0.16
C VAL A 434 -7.41 -45.78 -1.45
N GLU A 435 -8.29 -44.80 -1.67
CA GLU A 435 -8.16 -43.79 -2.71
C GLU A 435 -8.50 -42.44 -2.11
N LEU A 436 -7.54 -41.53 -2.08
CA LEU A 436 -7.68 -40.17 -1.60
C LEU A 436 -7.49 -39.20 -2.76
N THR A 437 -8.39 -38.22 -2.88
CA THR A 437 -8.21 -37.07 -3.77
C THR A 437 -8.38 -35.81 -2.95
N ALA A 438 -7.34 -34.98 -2.88
CA ALA A 438 -7.41 -33.62 -2.33
C ALA A 438 -7.28 -32.62 -3.48
N TYR A 439 -8.15 -31.62 -3.53
CA TYR A 439 -8.25 -30.68 -4.65
C TYR A 439 -8.56 -29.27 -4.16
N ARG A 440 -7.97 -28.28 -4.82
CA ARG A 440 -8.12 -26.83 -4.62
C ARG A 440 -8.38 -26.19 -5.98
N GLY A 441 -9.49 -25.46 -6.13
CA GLY A 441 -9.80 -24.72 -7.36
C GLY A 441 -11.29 -24.61 -7.62
N GLU A 442 -11.67 -24.20 -8.82
CA GLU A 442 -13.08 -23.92 -9.14
C GLU A 442 -13.92 -25.19 -9.40
N VAL A 443 -13.33 -26.23 -10.00
CA VAL A 443 -14.08 -27.40 -10.47
C VAL A 443 -13.46 -28.69 -9.96
N PHE A 444 -14.12 -29.30 -8.98
CA PHE A 444 -13.68 -30.58 -8.43
C PHE A 444 -13.75 -31.72 -9.48
N PRO A 445 -12.67 -32.49 -9.68
CA PRO A 445 -12.67 -33.62 -10.62
C PRO A 445 -13.53 -34.78 -10.07
N SER A 446 -14.32 -35.44 -10.91
CA SER A 446 -15.14 -36.55 -10.42
C SER A 446 -14.27 -37.73 -9.98
N THR A 447 -14.43 -38.19 -8.74
CA THR A 447 -13.73 -39.36 -8.19
C THR A 447 -14.74 -40.47 -7.93
N ARG A 448 -14.54 -41.68 -8.48
CA ARG A 448 -15.49 -42.82 -8.34
C ARG A 448 -16.95 -42.48 -8.71
N GLY A 449 -17.15 -41.54 -9.63
CA GLY A 449 -18.47 -41.06 -10.04
C GLY A 449 -19.16 -40.11 -9.06
N VAL A 450 -18.50 -39.77 -7.94
CA VAL A 450 -18.90 -38.68 -7.05
C VAL A 450 -18.53 -37.36 -7.70
N ASN A 451 -19.50 -36.48 -7.82
CA ASN A 451 -19.31 -35.11 -8.25
C ASN A 451 -19.51 -34.19 -7.05
N VAL A 452 -18.76 -33.09 -7.02
CA VAL A 452 -18.91 -32.05 -6.00
C VAL A 452 -19.24 -30.76 -6.74
N ALA A 453 -20.29 -30.09 -6.30
CA ALA A 453 -20.74 -28.82 -6.84
C ALA A 453 -20.97 -27.85 -5.69
N ALA A 454 -20.34 -26.68 -5.79
CA ALA A 454 -20.60 -25.56 -4.90
C ALA A 454 -21.39 -24.49 -5.67
N VAL A 455 -22.39 -23.92 -5.01
CA VAL A 455 -23.26 -22.88 -5.58
C VAL A 455 -23.27 -21.69 -4.63
N PRO A 456 -23.04 -20.46 -5.10
CA PRO A 456 -23.14 -19.27 -4.25
C PRO A 456 -24.51 -19.14 -3.60
N GLU A 457 -24.54 -18.84 -2.30
CA GLU A 457 -25.76 -18.56 -1.57
C GLU A 457 -26.13 -17.08 -1.73
N PHE A 458 -27.00 -16.78 -2.69
CA PHE A 458 -27.41 -15.40 -2.98
C PHE A 458 -28.22 -14.73 -1.86
N ASP A 459 -28.74 -15.50 -0.90
CA ASP A 459 -29.33 -14.94 0.33
C ASP A 459 -28.25 -14.35 1.27
N CYS A 460 -27.00 -14.81 1.14
CA CYS A 460 -25.83 -14.15 1.72
C CYS A 460 -25.31 -13.10 0.73
N GLY A 461 -25.29 -11.84 1.15
CA GLY A 461 -24.58 -10.79 0.42
C GLY A 461 -23.06 -10.97 0.50
N TYR A 462 -22.32 -10.32 -0.39
CA TYR A 462 -20.87 -10.26 -0.29
C TYR A 462 -20.41 -9.63 1.03
N VAL A 463 -19.39 -10.23 1.64
CA VAL A 463 -18.75 -9.81 2.87
C VAL A 463 -17.27 -9.52 2.61
N VAL A 464 -16.71 -8.60 3.38
CA VAL A 464 -15.32 -8.16 3.21
C VAL A 464 -14.46 -8.76 4.32
N GLY A 465 -13.37 -9.41 3.96
CA GLY A 465 -12.36 -9.93 4.87
C GLY A 465 -11.57 -8.79 5.52
N GLU A 466 -11.36 -8.88 6.83
CA GLU A 466 -10.76 -7.79 7.62
C GLU A 466 -9.28 -7.50 7.31
N ARG A 467 -8.54 -8.49 6.80
CA ARG A 467 -7.08 -8.36 6.58
C ARG A 467 -6.71 -7.95 5.17
N CYS A 468 -7.12 -8.75 4.18
CA CYS A 468 -6.71 -8.59 2.79
C CYS A 468 -7.75 -7.84 1.95
N GLY A 469 -8.87 -7.41 2.54
CA GLY A 469 -9.95 -6.79 1.78
C GLY A 469 -10.66 -7.74 0.80
N THR A 470 -10.39 -9.05 0.88
CA THR A 470 -11.01 -10.07 0.04
C THR A 470 -12.53 -9.98 0.15
N VAL A 471 -13.22 -9.94 -0.98
CA VAL A 471 -14.69 -9.89 -1.01
C VAL A 471 -15.20 -11.28 -1.30
N THR A 472 -15.87 -11.92 -0.34
CA THR A 472 -16.35 -13.29 -0.47
C THR A 472 -17.85 -13.41 -0.25
N ARG A 473 -18.45 -14.48 -0.76
CA ARG A 473 -19.83 -14.89 -0.49
C ARG A 473 -19.86 -16.38 -0.19
N SER A 474 -20.64 -16.76 0.79
CA SER A 474 -20.80 -18.16 1.19
C SER A 474 -21.41 -19.00 0.06
N THR A 475 -21.06 -20.28 0.05
CA THR A 475 -21.55 -21.25 -0.93
C THR A 475 -22.18 -22.45 -0.22
N ALA A 476 -23.15 -23.07 -0.89
CA ALA A 476 -23.71 -24.36 -0.50
C ALA A 476 -23.01 -25.46 -1.31
N VAL A 477 -22.49 -26.48 -0.63
CA VAL A 477 -21.79 -27.60 -1.29
C VAL A 477 -22.65 -28.85 -1.29
N THR A 478 -22.80 -29.45 -2.46
CA THR A 478 -23.45 -30.74 -2.64
C THR A 478 -22.46 -31.74 -3.21
N ALA A 479 -22.45 -32.95 -2.65
CA ALA A 479 -21.57 -34.01 -3.08
C ALA A 479 -22.31 -35.34 -3.18
N GLY A 480 -22.08 -36.08 -4.26
CA GLY A 480 -22.67 -37.41 -4.46
C GLY A 480 -22.62 -37.89 -5.90
N GLY A 481 -23.14 -39.10 -6.13
CA GLY A 481 -23.13 -39.74 -7.44
C GLY A 481 -22.45 -41.10 -7.44
N GLY A 482 -22.45 -41.77 -8.59
CA GLY A 482 -21.95 -43.15 -8.71
C GLY A 482 -22.81 -44.12 -7.91
N GLU A 483 -22.17 -44.92 -7.05
CA GLU A 483 -22.82 -45.84 -6.10
C GLU A 483 -23.19 -45.16 -4.77
N PHE A 484 -22.73 -43.92 -4.54
CA PHE A 484 -22.91 -43.22 -3.27
C PHE A 484 -24.15 -42.33 -3.29
N GLY A 485 -24.75 -42.14 -2.10
CA GLY A 485 -25.83 -41.18 -1.91
C GLY A 485 -25.42 -39.73 -2.17
N VAL A 486 -26.38 -38.81 -2.09
CA VAL A 486 -26.12 -37.36 -2.17
C VAL A 486 -26.18 -36.77 -0.78
N ALA A 487 -25.25 -35.88 -0.45
CA ALA A 487 -25.22 -35.10 0.78
C ALA A 487 -24.99 -33.61 0.48
N GLU A 488 -25.62 -32.78 1.27
CA GLU A 488 -25.29 -31.36 1.41
C GLU A 488 -24.27 -31.26 2.56
N LEU A 489 -23.20 -30.50 2.34
CA LEU A 489 -22.13 -30.28 3.31
C LEU A 489 -21.93 -28.77 3.49
N LEU A 490 -21.74 -28.37 4.73
CA LEU A 490 -21.20 -27.05 5.03
C LEU A 490 -19.67 -27.06 5.00
N PRO A 491 -19.02 -25.92 4.73
CA PRO A 491 -17.58 -25.80 4.88
C PRO A 491 -17.12 -26.14 6.31
N GLY A 492 -16.05 -26.93 6.41
CA GLY A 492 -15.58 -27.59 7.63
C GLY A 492 -16.31 -28.90 7.99
N GLU A 493 -17.38 -29.29 7.29
CA GLU A 493 -18.10 -30.54 7.54
C GLU A 493 -17.46 -31.73 6.80
N ALA A 494 -17.48 -32.89 7.46
CA ALA A 494 -17.15 -34.19 6.88
C ALA A 494 -18.39 -35.09 6.87
N ARG A 495 -18.62 -35.80 5.76
CA ARG A 495 -19.69 -36.78 5.62
C ARG A 495 -19.16 -38.09 5.03
N THR A 496 -19.46 -39.20 5.69
CA THR A 496 -19.18 -40.55 5.17
C THR A 496 -20.44 -41.13 4.53
N LEU A 497 -20.33 -41.54 3.27
CA LEU A 497 -21.38 -42.12 2.46
C LEU A 497 -21.06 -43.61 2.23
N PRO A 498 -21.99 -44.53 2.55
CA PRO A 498 -21.78 -45.95 2.27
C PRO A 498 -21.93 -46.23 0.76
N GLY A 499 -21.07 -47.09 0.22
CA GLY A 499 -21.18 -47.69 -1.11
C GLY A 499 -21.37 -49.21 -1.02
N ASP A 500 -21.30 -49.91 -2.16
CA ASP A 500 -21.52 -51.36 -2.21
C ASP A 500 -20.31 -52.14 -1.65
N ALA A 501 -19.09 -51.69 -1.96
CA ALA A 501 -17.84 -52.35 -1.57
C ALA A 501 -17.05 -51.61 -0.47
N GLY A 502 -17.39 -50.36 -0.18
CA GLY A 502 -16.64 -49.53 0.76
C GLY A 502 -17.41 -48.30 1.23
N SER A 503 -16.70 -47.32 1.74
CA SER A 503 -17.28 -46.04 2.16
C SER A 503 -16.46 -44.87 1.62
N MET A 504 -17.15 -43.80 1.24
CA MET A 504 -16.54 -42.55 0.77
C MET A 504 -16.74 -41.47 1.82
N THR A 505 -15.65 -40.96 2.39
CA THR A 505 -15.68 -39.77 3.23
C THR A 505 -15.37 -38.55 2.37
N ILE A 506 -16.23 -37.54 2.45
CA ILE A 506 -16.08 -36.27 1.74
C ILE A 506 -15.95 -35.18 2.79
N VAL A 507 -14.93 -34.34 2.66
CA VAL A 507 -14.69 -33.21 3.55
C VAL A 507 -14.55 -31.95 2.72
N VAL A 508 -15.33 -30.93 3.05
CA VAL A 508 -15.21 -29.60 2.46
C VAL A 508 -14.33 -28.78 3.39
N ALA A 509 -13.07 -28.56 3.01
CA ALA A 509 -12.13 -27.80 3.83
C ALA A 509 -12.46 -26.30 3.76
N HIS A 510 -12.72 -25.80 2.55
CA HIS A 510 -13.07 -24.41 2.28
C HIS A 510 -14.07 -24.34 1.12
N SER A 511 -15.03 -23.42 1.17
CA SER A 511 -15.84 -23.09 0.00
C SER A 511 -16.42 -21.69 0.09
N GLU A 512 -15.99 -20.80 -0.79
CA GLU A 512 -16.49 -19.43 -0.93
C GLU A 512 -16.43 -18.96 -2.39
N ASP A 513 -17.22 -17.95 -2.73
CA ASP A 513 -17.21 -17.26 -4.03
C ASP A 513 -16.53 -15.90 -3.87
N ARG A 514 -15.43 -15.67 -4.59
CA ARG A 514 -14.53 -14.51 -4.47
C ARG A 514 -14.81 -13.48 -5.56
N ALA A 515 -15.14 -12.26 -5.16
CA ALA A 515 -15.35 -11.11 -6.06
C ALA A 515 -14.19 -10.09 -6.05
N ALA A 516 -13.33 -10.13 -5.04
CA ALA A 516 -12.11 -9.33 -5.00
C ALA A 516 -11.03 -10.13 -4.24
N LEU A 517 -9.81 -10.11 -4.76
CA LEU A 517 -8.69 -10.89 -4.23
C LEU A 517 -7.38 -10.12 -4.35
N ASP A 518 -6.57 -10.15 -3.30
CA ASP A 518 -5.15 -9.84 -3.37
C ASP A 518 -4.36 -11.16 -3.25
N PRO A 519 -3.83 -11.73 -4.34
CA PRO A 519 -3.06 -12.97 -4.31
C PRO A 519 -1.81 -12.90 -3.43
N GLU A 520 -1.26 -11.69 -3.19
CA GLU A 520 -0.08 -11.54 -2.32
C GLU A 520 -0.43 -11.65 -0.82
N CYS A 521 -1.71 -11.52 -0.46
CA CYS A 521 -2.17 -11.47 0.93
C CYS A 521 -3.08 -12.64 1.30
N ALA A 522 -4.02 -13.01 0.41
CA ALA A 522 -5.04 -14.02 0.68
C ALA A 522 -4.49 -15.44 0.57
N GLU A 523 -5.03 -16.37 1.35
CA GLU A 523 -4.68 -17.79 1.23
C GLU A 523 -5.52 -18.49 0.16
N GLY A 524 -4.98 -19.55 -0.43
CA GLY A 524 -5.70 -20.41 -1.37
C GLY A 524 -5.37 -20.19 -2.84
N PRO A 525 -6.29 -20.57 -3.75
CA PRO A 525 -6.12 -20.36 -5.18
C PRO A 525 -6.05 -18.86 -5.52
N ASP A 526 -5.10 -18.50 -6.39
CA ASP A 526 -4.89 -17.13 -6.89
C ASP A 526 -5.87 -16.79 -8.03
N THR A 527 -7.16 -17.11 -7.84
CA THR A 527 -8.21 -16.89 -8.84
C THR A 527 -9.49 -16.33 -8.23
N LEU A 528 -10.21 -15.51 -9.00
CA LEU A 528 -11.57 -15.08 -8.68
C LEU A 528 -12.58 -16.20 -8.86
N GLY A 529 -13.80 -15.97 -8.39
CA GLY A 529 -14.89 -16.94 -8.48
C GLY A 529 -14.79 -18.00 -7.40
N LEU A 530 -15.09 -19.25 -7.75
CA LEU A 530 -15.25 -20.29 -6.76
C LEU A 530 -13.91 -20.78 -6.20
N ASP A 531 -13.71 -20.54 -4.91
CA ASP A 531 -12.63 -21.10 -4.12
C ASP A 531 -13.15 -22.32 -3.36
N LEU A 532 -12.96 -23.50 -3.95
CA LEU A 532 -13.42 -24.77 -3.41
C LEU A 532 -12.24 -25.69 -3.09
N GLU A 533 -12.18 -26.13 -1.83
CA GLU A 533 -11.19 -27.07 -1.34
C GLU A 533 -11.86 -28.29 -0.74
N VAL A 534 -11.63 -29.45 -1.35
CA VAL A 534 -12.34 -30.68 -1.03
C VAL A 534 -11.39 -31.86 -0.97
N VAL A 535 -11.62 -32.74 0.00
CA VAL A 535 -10.97 -34.03 0.09
C VAL A 535 -12.01 -35.14 0.02
N THR A 536 -11.76 -36.11 -0.84
CA THR A 536 -12.48 -37.37 -0.86
C THR A 536 -11.54 -38.48 -0.42
N LEU A 537 -12.03 -39.38 0.43
CA LEU A 537 -11.32 -40.54 0.95
C LEU A 537 -12.23 -41.75 0.86
N TYR A 538 -11.95 -42.61 -0.12
CA TYR A 538 -12.58 -43.90 -0.26
C TYR A 538 -11.77 -44.96 0.48
N ILE A 539 -12.46 -45.76 1.30
CA ILE A 539 -11.89 -46.93 1.98
C ILE A 539 -12.79 -48.13 1.71
N GLU A 540 -12.21 -49.14 1.07
CA GLU A 540 -12.75 -50.50 1.01
C GLU A 540 -12.01 -51.35 2.04
N PRO A 541 -12.71 -51.84 3.09
CA PRO A 541 -12.07 -52.60 4.15
C PRO A 541 -11.51 -53.92 3.63
N ASP A 542 -10.60 -54.51 4.39
CA ASP A 542 -10.04 -55.81 4.07
C ASP A 542 -11.14 -56.88 3.98
N ALA A 543 -11.02 -57.76 2.98
CA ALA A 543 -11.83 -58.96 2.89
C ALA A 543 -11.31 -59.97 3.93
N GLY A 544 -11.66 -59.76 5.20
CA GLY A 544 -11.22 -60.57 6.33
C GLY A 544 -11.44 -62.08 6.21
#